data_AF-W7JWC6-F1
#
_entry.id   AF-W7JWC6-F1
#
_cell.length_a   1.000
_cell.length_b   1.000
_cell.length_c   1.000
_cell.angle_alpha   90.00
_cell.angle_beta   90.00
_cell.angle_gamma   90.00
#
_symmetry.space_group_name_H-M   'P 1'
#
loop_
_entity.id
_entity.type
_entity.pdbx_description
1 polymer ?
#
loop_
_entity_poly.entity_id
_entity_poly.type
_entity_poly.pdbx_seq_one_letter_code
_entity_poly.pdbx_strand_id
1 'polypeptide(L)'
;MTTCKEDEENKVIQKKNSFSSEYTNLGSFSNIINDMTVKNILQEVDESSDISHLETDYKYIYKDLLKLKSLLLKKRYYKNILFEYQKNFVQINNRCVKTYRDIYPVEKEYKTYTQIKKQTIEVINSININYKKYYSNI
;
A
#
# COMPACT_ATOMS: atom_id res chain seq x y z
N MET A 1 -24.56 -15.41 21.80
CA MET A 1 -24.19 -14.47 20.73
C MET A 1 -22.67 -14.37 20.73
N THR A 2 -22.02 -15.00 19.75
CA THR A 2 -20.57 -15.03 19.66
C THR A 2 -20.11 -13.70 19.08
N THR A 3 -19.74 -12.77 19.95
CA THR A 3 -19.01 -11.57 19.56
C THR A 3 -17.77 -12.01 18.79
N CYS A 4 -17.54 -11.41 17.62
CA CYS A 4 -16.23 -11.46 16.98
C CYS A 4 -15.26 -10.94 18.04
N LYS A 5 -14.44 -11.83 18.60
CA LYS A 5 -13.40 -11.42 19.53
C LYS A 5 -12.59 -10.34 18.84
N GLU A 6 -12.65 -9.16 19.43
CA GLU A 6 -11.64 -8.14 19.34
C GLU A 6 -10.34 -8.81 19.77
N ASP A 7 -9.57 -9.32 18.80
CA ASP A 7 -8.17 -9.59 19.04
C ASP A 7 -7.50 -8.20 19.12
N GLU A 8 -7.36 -7.76 20.37
CA GLU A 8 -6.40 -6.79 20.92
C GLU A 8 -5.70 -5.86 19.93
N GLU A 9 -6.31 -4.70 19.67
CA GLU A 9 -5.59 -3.44 19.44
C GLU A 9 -6.56 -2.26 19.56
N ASN A 10 -7.07 -2.00 20.76
CA ASN A 10 -7.74 -0.75 21.08
C ASN A 10 -7.39 -0.31 22.50
N LYS A 11 -6.25 0.38 22.62
CA LYS A 11 -6.13 1.43 23.63
C LYS A 11 -6.80 2.69 23.07
N VAL A 12 -7.96 2.99 23.65
CA VAL A 12 -8.82 4.13 23.39
C VAL A 12 -8.07 5.46 23.57
N ILE A 13 -7.93 6.17 22.45
CA ILE A 13 -8.23 7.60 22.23
C ILE A 13 -8.04 8.54 23.43
N GLN A 14 -6.97 9.35 23.37
CA GLN A 14 -6.99 10.70 23.92
C GLN A 14 -6.52 11.72 22.87
N LYS A 15 -7.36 12.74 22.68
CA LYS A 15 -7.14 14.01 21.97
C LYS A 15 -5.67 14.45 21.89
N LYS A 16 -5.17 14.60 20.66
CA LYS A 16 -4.40 15.75 20.15
C LYS A 16 -4.12 15.52 18.67
N ASN A 17 -4.17 16.59 17.88
CA ASN A 17 -3.86 16.64 16.45
C ASN A 17 -2.66 15.77 16.07
N SER A 18 -2.93 14.58 15.58
CA SER A 18 -1.97 13.67 14.99
C SER A 18 -2.68 13.03 13.82
N PHE A 19 -2.36 13.49 12.62
CA PHE A 19 -2.57 12.70 11.41
C PHE A 19 -1.88 11.35 11.68
N SER A 20 -2.64 10.31 12.05
CA SER A 20 -2.03 9.01 12.31
C SER A 20 -1.40 8.54 11.00
N SER A 21 -0.07 8.38 11.02
CA SER A 21 0.75 7.95 9.90
C SER A 21 0.58 6.46 9.58
N GLU A 22 -0.58 5.87 9.86
CA GLU A 22 -0.78 4.41 9.97
C GLU A 22 -1.32 3.75 8.70
N TYR A 23 -1.39 4.47 7.59
CA TYR A 23 -1.65 3.86 6.28
C TYR A 23 -0.69 4.36 5.20
N THR A 24 0.61 4.25 5.44
CA THR A 24 1.56 4.32 4.32
C THR A 24 1.24 3.17 3.37
N ASN A 25 1.00 3.43 2.07
CA ASN A 25 0.76 2.35 1.11
C ASN A 25 1.95 1.40 1.03
N LEU A 26 3.11 1.85 1.50
CA LEU A 26 4.36 1.11 1.55
C LEU A 26 4.50 0.20 2.77
N GLY A 27 3.71 0.36 3.83
CA GLY A 27 3.83 -0.44 5.04
C GLY A 27 3.76 -1.95 4.77
N SER A 28 2.92 -2.40 3.84
CA SER A 28 2.83 -3.82 3.45
C SER A 28 4.01 -4.33 2.61
N PHE A 29 5.01 -3.49 2.33
CA PHE A 29 6.20 -3.79 1.53
C PHE A 29 7.50 -3.51 2.30
N SER A 30 7.44 -3.23 3.61
CA SER A 30 8.62 -2.93 4.43
C SER A 30 9.72 -3.98 4.33
N ASN A 31 9.33 -5.26 4.24
CA ASN A 31 10.27 -6.39 4.24
C ASN A 31 11.14 -6.49 2.97
N ILE A 32 10.79 -5.76 1.91
CA ILE A 32 11.54 -5.74 0.65
C ILE A 32 12.26 -4.40 0.43
N ILE A 33 12.21 -3.49 1.40
CA ILE A 33 12.85 -2.16 1.32
C ILE A 33 13.87 -2.08 2.47
N ASN A 34 15.10 -2.51 2.20
CA ASN A 34 16.15 -2.60 3.22
C ASN A 34 17.10 -1.40 3.23
N ASP A 35 17.26 -0.73 2.09
CA ASP A 35 18.12 0.45 1.97
C ASP A 35 17.35 1.70 2.46
N MET A 36 17.93 2.45 3.38
CA MET A 36 17.29 3.62 3.99
C MET A 36 17.09 4.77 3.00
N THR A 37 18.01 4.95 2.06
CA THR A 37 17.89 5.98 1.01
C THR A 37 16.78 5.60 0.05
N VAL A 38 16.73 4.33 -0.38
CA VAL A 38 15.60 3.84 -1.19
C VAL A 38 14.29 4.00 -0.44
N LYS A 39 14.24 3.67 0.86
CA LYS A 39 13.05 3.86 1.68
C LYS A 39 12.54 5.30 1.66
N ASN A 40 13.43 6.28 1.80
CA ASN A 40 13.07 7.69 1.77
C ASN A 40 12.53 8.11 0.40
N ILE A 41 13.17 7.68 -0.70
CA ILE A 41 12.71 7.94 -2.07
C ILE A 41 11.31 7.35 -2.28
N LEU A 42 11.10 6.10 -1.88
CA LEU A 42 9.80 5.45 -2.04
C LEU A 42 8.73 6.14 -1.19
N GLN A 43 9.05 6.55 0.03
CA GLN A 43 8.14 7.29 0.91
C GLN A 43 7.72 8.62 0.28
N GLU A 44 8.68 9.38 -0.26
CA GLU A 44 8.39 10.60 -1.02
C GLU A 44 7.50 10.31 -2.23
N VAL A 45 7.75 9.21 -2.95
CA VAL A 45 6.88 8.79 -4.04
C VAL A 45 5.45 8.45 -3.56
N ASP A 46 5.23 7.88 -2.38
CA ASP A 46 3.87 7.63 -1.87
C ASP A 46 3.15 8.93 -1.48
N GLU A 47 3.87 9.85 -0.84
CA GLU A 47 3.34 11.06 -0.20
C GLU A 47 3.14 12.23 -1.18
N SER A 48 4.08 12.49 -2.08
CA SER A 48 4.09 13.68 -2.93
C SER A 48 3.10 13.61 -4.10
N SER A 49 2.40 14.70 -4.43
CA SER A 49 1.51 14.72 -5.60
C SER A 49 2.26 14.67 -6.93
N ASP A 50 3.45 15.25 -6.95
CA ASP A 50 4.36 15.33 -8.08
C ASP A 50 5.75 14.81 -7.64
N ILE A 51 6.42 14.10 -8.54
CA ILE A 51 7.74 13.53 -8.34
C ILE A 51 8.71 13.92 -9.46
N SER A 52 8.34 14.90 -10.30
CA SER A 52 9.12 15.28 -11.49
C SER A 52 10.53 15.75 -11.15
N HIS A 53 10.73 16.33 -9.96
CA HIS A 53 12.06 16.73 -9.48
C HIS A 53 13.01 15.54 -9.31
N LEU A 54 12.50 14.32 -9.04
CA LEU A 54 13.32 13.11 -8.91
C LEU A 54 13.92 12.65 -10.23
N GLU A 55 13.47 13.18 -11.38
CA GLU A 55 14.00 12.77 -12.69
C GLU A 55 15.49 13.07 -12.84
N THR A 56 15.93 14.21 -12.31
CA THR A 56 17.33 14.65 -12.42
C THR A 56 18.24 13.77 -11.57
N ASP A 57 17.89 13.58 -10.31
CA ASP A 57 18.73 12.86 -9.33
C ASP A 57 18.66 11.34 -9.54
N TYR A 58 17.51 10.83 -9.98
CA TYR A 58 17.21 9.41 -10.06
C TYR A 58 16.88 8.93 -11.48
N LYS A 59 17.49 9.53 -12.50
CA LYS A 59 17.29 9.24 -13.93
C LYS A 59 17.18 7.74 -14.28
N TYR A 60 18.03 6.87 -13.72
CA TYR A 60 18.06 5.44 -14.06
C TYR A 60 16.91 4.63 -13.46
N ILE A 61 16.23 5.16 -12.44
CA ILE A 61 15.07 4.51 -11.80
C ILE A 61 13.78 5.31 -11.95
N TYR A 62 13.83 6.53 -12.48
CA TYR A 62 12.70 7.47 -12.52
C TYR A 62 11.45 6.89 -13.20
N LYS A 63 11.61 6.14 -14.30
CA LYS A 63 10.50 5.45 -14.96
C LYS A 63 9.80 4.43 -14.03
N ASP A 64 10.58 3.71 -13.23
CA ASP A 64 10.04 2.77 -12.24
C ASP A 64 9.38 3.52 -11.08
N LEU A 65 9.90 4.69 -10.67
CA LEU A 65 9.28 5.56 -9.67
C LEU A 65 7.90 6.06 -10.13
N LEU A 66 7.77 6.51 -11.39
CA LEU A 66 6.47 6.89 -11.99
C LEU A 66 5.49 5.72 -12.01
N LYS A 67 5.96 4.53 -12.38
CA LYS A 67 5.13 3.32 -12.38
C LYS A 67 4.70 2.96 -10.96
N LEU A 68 5.59 3.06 -9.99
CA LEU A 68 5.28 2.85 -8.57
C LEU A 68 4.21 3.82 -8.10
N LYS A 69 4.35 5.12 -8.39
CA LYS A 69 3.33 6.13 -8.03
C LYS A 69 1.94 5.74 -8.51
N SER A 70 1.83 5.37 -9.79
CA SER A 70 0.57 4.94 -10.39
C SER A 70 -0.01 3.69 -9.69
N LEU A 71 0.84 2.71 -9.38
CA LEU A 71 0.43 1.49 -8.68
C LEU A 71 -0.03 1.78 -7.25
N LEU A 72 0.65 2.64 -6.50
CA LEU A 72 0.28 3.00 -5.13
C LEU A 72 -1.06 3.74 -5.07
N LEU A 73 -1.32 4.64 -6.03
CA LEU A 73 -2.63 5.32 -6.16
C LEU A 73 -3.75 4.32 -6.44
N LYS A 74 -3.55 3.41 -7.42
CA LYS A 74 -4.53 2.36 -7.72
C LYS A 74 -4.74 1.41 -6.55
N LYS A 75 -3.67 1.02 -5.86
CA LYS A 75 -3.73 0.18 -4.66
C LYS A 75 -4.60 0.81 -3.59
N ARG A 76 -4.39 2.11 -3.30
CA ARG A 76 -5.20 2.87 -2.32
C ARG A 76 -6.67 2.88 -2.71
N TYR A 77 -6.96 3.16 -3.98
CA TYR A 77 -8.32 3.15 -4.51
C TYR A 77 -9.04 1.82 -4.30
N TYR A 78 -8.45 0.70 -4.75
CA TYR A 78 -9.08 -0.62 -4.60
C TYR A 78 -9.13 -1.09 -3.14
N LYS A 79 -8.13 -0.74 -2.33
CA LYS A 79 -8.16 -1.02 -0.88
C LYS A 79 -9.39 -0.38 -0.23
N ASN A 80 -9.69 0.87 -0.57
CA ASN A 80 -10.84 1.59 -0.02
C ASN A 80 -12.16 0.94 -0.44
N ILE A 81 -12.30 0.53 -1.71
CA ILE A 81 -13.51 -0.19 -2.16
C ILE A 81 -13.73 -1.48 -1.36
N LEU A 82 -12.67 -2.29 -1.19
CA LEU A 82 -12.75 -3.56 -0.47
C LEU A 82 -13.04 -3.34 1.02
N PHE A 83 -12.48 -2.27 1.61
CA PHE A 83 -12.72 -1.91 3.00
C PHE A 83 -14.17 -1.49 3.24
N GLU A 84 -14.72 -0.61 2.39
CA GLU A 84 -16.12 -0.20 2.48
C GLU A 84 -17.07 -1.38 2.27
N TYR A 85 -16.75 -2.28 1.34
CA TYR A 85 -17.51 -3.52 1.17
C TYR A 85 -17.52 -4.38 2.44
N GLN A 86 -16.34 -4.61 3.06
CA GLN A 86 -16.24 -5.39 4.30
C GLN A 86 -17.04 -4.76 5.44
N LYS A 87 -16.95 -3.43 5.60
CA LYS A 87 -17.71 -2.68 6.61
C LYS A 87 -19.22 -2.87 6.42
N ASN A 88 -19.72 -2.67 5.21
CA ASN A 88 -21.14 -2.84 4.88
C ASN A 88 -21.58 -4.30 5.06
N PHE A 89 -20.74 -5.25 4.68
CA PHE A 89 -21.02 -6.68 4.84
C PHE A 89 -21.24 -7.05 6.31
N VAL A 90 -20.37 -6.57 7.21
CA VAL A 90 -20.53 -6.82 8.65
C VAL A 90 -21.82 -6.20 9.18
N GLN A 91 -22.14 -4.96 8.79
CA GLN A 91 -23.36 -4.28 9.22
C GLN A 91 -24.64 -5.01 8.78
N ILE A 92 -24.66 -5.54 7.55
CA ILE A 92 -25.84 -6.20 6.97
C ILE A 92 -25.99 -7.64 7.50
N ASN A 93 -24.89 -8.37 7.64
CA ASN A 93 -24.92 -9.82 7.89
C ASN A 93 -24.62 -10.20 9.34
N ASN A 94 -24.23 -9.23 10.18
CA ASN A 94 -23.77 -9.43 11.55
C ASN A 94 -22.67 -10.51 11.67
N ARG A 95 -21.81 -10.61 10.65
CA ARG A 95 -20.67 -11.52 10.60
C ARG A 95 -19.60 -11.00 9.63
N CYS A 96 -18.36 -11.44 9.83
CA CYS A 96 -17.27 -11.14 8.90
C CYS A 96 -17.37 -11.94 7.59
N VAL A 97 -16.73 -11.39 6.55
CA VAL A 97 -16.41 -12.08 5.29
C VAL A 97 -15.50 -13.27 5.60
N LYS A 98 -15.90 -14.48 5.18
CA LYS A 98 -15.11 -15.71 5.41
C LYS A 98 -15.03 -16.62 4.19
N THR A 99 -16.04 -16.61 3.34
CA THR A 99 -16.14 -17.53 2.20
C THR A 99 -15.94 -16.80 0.88
N TYR A 100 -15.63 -17.56 -0.17
CA TYR A 100 -15.58 -17.00 -1.52
C TYR A 100 -16.91 -16.37 -1.96
N ARG A 101 -18.05 -16.95 -1.55
CA ARG A 101 -19.37 -16.37 -1.83
C ARG A 101 -19.54 -14.99 -1.22
N ASP A 102 -18.92 -14.74 -0.06
CA ASP A 102 -18.99 -13.45 0.62
C ASP A 102 -18.22 -12.35 -0.12
N ILE A 103 -17.25 -12.69 -0.97
CA ILE A 103 -16.50 -11.70 -1.77
C ILE A 103 -16.93 -11.67 -3.23
N TYR A 104 -17.82 -12.56 -3.66
CA TYR A 104 -18.29 -12.65 -5.04
C TYR A 104 -18.76 -11.30 -5.62
N PRO A 105 -19.50 -10.45 -4.88
CA PRO A 105 -19.92 -9.13 -5.38
C PRO A 105 -18.76 -8.16 -5.70
N VAL A 106 -17.57 -8.38 -5.13
CA VAL A 106 -16.38 -7.52 -5.30
C VAL A 106 -15.16 -8.33 -5.78
N GLU A 107 -15.39 -9.47 -6.42
CA GLU A 107 -14.32 -10.39 -6.82
C GLU A 107 -13.35 -9.73 -7.80
N LYS A 108 -13.86 -8.92 -8.74
CA LYS A 108 -13.06 -8.23 -9.75
C LYS A 108 -12.10 -7.23 -9.12
N GLU A 109 -12.58 -6.45 -8.16
CA GLU A 109 -11.83 -5.47 -7.39
C GLU A 109 -10.76 -6.17 -6.54
N TYR A 110 -11.12 -7.30 -5.92
CA TYR A 110 -10.18 -8.12 -5.15
C TYR A 110 -9.05 -8.69 -6.03
N LYS A 111 -9.38 -9.26 -7.19
CA LYS A 111 -8.39 -9.75 -8.18
C LYS A 111 -7.49 -8.60 -8.66
N THR A 112 -8.06 -7.43 -8.91
CA THR A 112 -7.29 -6.26 -9.34
C THR A 112 -6.34 -5.78 -8.24
N TYR A 113 -6.82 -5.68 -7.00
CA TYR A 113 -6.00 -5.30 -5.85
C TYR A 113 -4.83 -6.26 -5.63
N THR A 114 -5.08 -7.58 -5.71
CA THR A 114 -4.03 -8.60 -5.56
C THR A 114 -3.01 -8.54 -6.69
N GLN A 115 -3.43 -8.29 -7.93
CA GLN A 115 -2.52 -8.11 -9.05
C GLN A 115 -1.64 -6.85 -8.90
N ILE A 116 -2.23 -5.73 -8.47
CA ILE A 116 -1.49 -4.49 -8.19
C ILE A 116 -0.42 -4.73 -7.12
N LYS A 117 -0.74 -5.48 -6.06
CA LYS A 117 0.25 -5.84 -5.01
C LYS A 117 1.44 -6.59 -5.60
N LYS A 118 1.21 -7.58 -6.47
CA LYS A 118 2.29 -8.34 -7.14
C LYS A 118 3.17 -7.44 -8.00
N GLN A 119 2.55 -6.61 -8.84
CA GLN A 119 3.26 -5.65 -9.69
C GLN A 119 4.05 -4.62 -8.88
N THR A 120 3.53 -4.21 -7.72
CA THR A 120 4.22 -3.27 -6.83
C THR A 120 5.50 -3.90 -6.28
N ILE A 121 5.46 -5.18 -5.89
CA ILE A 121 6.65 -5.92 -5.43
C ILE A 121 7.70 -6.00 -6.54
N GLU A 122 7.30 -6.35 -7.76
CA GLU A 122 8.20 -6.41 -8.92
C GLU A 122 8.89 -5.07 -9.19
N VAL A 123 8.14 -3.97 -9.14
CA VAL A 123 8.68 -2.62 -9.36
C VAL A 123 9.62 -2.20 -8.23
N ILE A 124 9.27 -2.45 -6.96
CA ILE A 124 10.17 -2.16 -5.83
C ILE A 124 11.48 -2.94 -5.96
N ASN A 125 11.43 -4.21 -6.35
CA ASN A 125 12.64 -5.01 -6.58
C ASN A 125 13.47 -4.45 -7.74
N SER A 126 12.85 -4.02 -8.84
CA SER A 126 13.54 -3.34 -9.95
C SER A 126 14.26 -2.07 -9.46
N ILE A 127 13.57 -1.25 -8.66
CA ILE A 127 14.15 -0.04 -8.06
C ILE A 127 15.34 -0.39 -7.18
N ASN A 128 15.22 -1.36 -6.27
CA ASN A 128 16.32 -1.78 -5.40
C ASN A 128 17.56 -2.22 -6.19
N ILE A 129 17.36 -3.05 -7.23
CA ILE A 129 18.45 -3.58 -8.07
C ILE A 129 19.13 -2.44 -8.83
N ASN A 130 18.35 -1.59 -9.50
CA ASN A 130 18.87 -0.50 -10.30
C ASN A 130 19.48 0.60 -9.43
N TYR A 131 18.91 0.90 -8.27
CA TYR A 131 19.47 1.82 -7.30
C TYR A 131 20.88 1.36 -6.89
N LYS A 132 20.99 0.10 -6.47
CA LYS A 132 22.28 -0.50 -6.11
C LYS A 132 23.31 -0.46 -7.25
N LYS A 133 22.86 -0.71 -8.48
CA LYS A 133 23.72 -0.76 -9.65
C LYS A 133 24.28 0.61 -10.06
N TYR A 134 23.46 1.65 -10.01
CA TYR A 134 23.78 2.95 -10.58
C TYR A 134 24.16 4.02 -9.55
N TYR A 135 23.81 3.83 -8.27
CA TYR A 135 23.97 4.86 -7.23
C TYR A 135 24.74 4.38 -5.99
N SER A 136 24.88 3.08 -5.74
CA SER A 136 25.65 2.57 -4.58
C SER A 136 27.15 2.36 -4.84
N ASN A 137 27.65 2.74 -6.02
CA ASN A 137 29.08 2.75 -6.37
C ASN A 137 29.68 4.17 -6.41
N ILE A 138 28.97 5.16 -5.86
CA ILE A 138 29.44 6.52 -5.59
C ILE A 138 29.70 6.59 -4.08
#